data_AF-A0A2E7BV47-F1
#
_entry.id   AF-A0A2E7BV47-F1
#
_cell.length_a   1.000
_cell.length_b   1.000
_cell.length_c   1.000
_cell.angle_alpha   90.00
_cell.angle_beta   90.00
_cell.angle_gamma   90.00
#
_symmetry.space_group_name_H-M   'P 1'
#
loop_
_entity.id
_entity.type
_entity.pdbx_description
1 polymer ?
#
loop_
_entity_poly.entity_id
_entity_poly.type
_entity_poly.pdbx_seq_one_letter_code
_entity_poly.pdbx_strand_id
1 'polypeptide(L)'
;MMIRVLFLLLGLGTIGLVMAMGGGLVFIDAASTVVVIVPSVLLAAGYHGPGALGAAISAADGEEPVEAGLGAKHRQVLQSLRALLCACGGLGFLIGLVHMLQNLSDPTAVGPALAVALLTGLYAVIASELIVAPLIGRVQVLEPSEAVVGQQEED
;
A
#
# COMPACT_ATOMS: atom_id res chain seq x y z
N MET A 1 9.47 14.54 11.85
CA MET A 1 8.15 14.00 11.44
C MET A 1 7.31 14.99 10.60
N MET A 2 7.04 16.20 11.09
CA MET A 2 6.06 17.13 10.51
C MET A 2 6.33 17.59 9.06
N ILE A 3 7.59 17.85 8.69
CA ILE A 3 7.94 18.31 7.32
C ILE A 3 7.83 17.20 6.26
N ARG A 4 7.97 15.94 6.66
CA ARG A 4 7.93 14.79 5.74
C ARG A 4 6.51 14.43 5.39
N VAL A 5 5.66 14.37 6.41
CA VAL A 5 4.21 14.23 6.25
C VAL A 5 3.68 15.36 5.38
N LEU A 6 4.18 16.59 5.56
CA LEU A 6 3.83 17.71 4.68
C LEU A 6 4.16 17.43 3.19
N PHE A 7 5.37 16.97 2.85
CA PHE A 7 5.72 16.67 1.46
C PHE A 7 4.94 15.47 0.89
N LEU A 8 4.69 14.44 1.70
CA LEU A 8 3.85 13.30 1.30
C LEU A 8 2.40 13.74 1.05
N LEU A 9 1.82 14.55 1.96
CA LEU A 9 0.48 15.09 1.81
C LEU A 9 0.38 16.05 0.63
N LEU A 10 1.42 16.83 0.35
CA LEU A 10 1.47 17.70 -0.82
C LEU A 10 1.51 16.86 -2.11
N GLY A 11 2.33 15.81 -2.16
CA GLY A 11 2.39 14.88 -3.30
C GLY A 11 1.08 14.12 -3.53
N LEU A 12 0.46 13.58 -2.47
CA LEU A 12 -0.87 12.98 -2.58
C LEU A 12 -1.94 14.03 -2.94
N GLY A 13 -1.79 15.25 -2.42
CA GLY A 13 -2.70 16.36 -2.65
C GLY A 13 -2.73 16.84 -4.09
N THR A 14 -1.58 16.85 -4.79
CA THR A 14 -1.55 17.17 -6.23
C THR A 14 -2.24 16.10 -7.06
N ILE A 15 -2.07 14.83 -6.72
CA ILE A 15 -2.79 13.72 -7.37
C ILE A 15 -4.30 13.87 -7.13
N GLY A 16 -4.71 14.11 -5.89
CA GLY A 16 -6.11 14.36 -5.54
C GLY A 16 -6.70 15.58 -6.26
N LEU A 17 -5.91 16.65 -6.44
CA LEU A 17 -6.31 17.84 -7.19
C LEU A 17 -6.56 17.52 -8.67
N VAL A 18 -5.68 16.74 -9.32
CA VAL A 18 -5.86 16.29 -10.71
C VAL A 18 -7.12 15.44 -10.85
N MET A 19 -7.38 14.54 -9.89
CA MET A 19 -8.59 13.73 -9.85
C MET A 19 -9.86 14.60 -9.66
N ALA A 20 -9.75 15.68 -8.88
CA ALA A 20 -10.86 16.60 -8.66
C ALA A 20 -11.22 17.42 -9.91
N MET A 21 -10.23 17.83 -10.72
CA MET A 21 -10.45 18.58 -11.96
C MET A 21 -11.24 17.79 -13.01
N GLY A 22 -11.21 16.45 -12.96
CA GLY A 22 -11.95 15.56 -13.85
C GLY A 22 -13.41 15.26 -13.43
N GLY A 23 -13.93 15.93 -12.39
CA GLY A 23 -15.30 15.70 -11.89
C GLY A 23 -15.38 15.03 -10.52
N GLY A 24 -14.40 15.26 -9.63
CA GLY A 24 -14.46 15.08 -8.17
C GLY A 24 -14.74 13.67 -7.62
N LEU A 25 -15.93 13.15 -7.91
CA LEU A 25 -16.48 11.91 -7.36
C LEU A 25 -16.31 10.71 -8.30
N VAL A 26 -15.90 10.92 -9.57
CA VAL A 26 -15.72 9.84 -10.56
C VAL A 26 -14.70 8.80 -10.11
N PHE A 27 -13.71 9.21 -9.32
CA PHE A 27 -12.64 8.34 -8.84
C PHE A 27 -12.83 7.85 -7.41
N ILE A 28 -14.01 8.05 -6.81
CA ILE A 28 -14.33 7.55 -5.47
C ILE A 28 -15.37 6.45 -5.62
N ASP A 29 -14.90 5.21 -5.55
CA ASP A 29 -15.71 4.00 -5.60
C ASP A 29 -15.45 3.13 -4.38
N ALA A 30 -16.46 3.03 -3.51
CA ALA A 30 -16.37 2.29 -2.25
C ALA A 30 -16.12 0.80 -2.48
N ALA A 31 -16.72 0.22 -3.53
CA ALA A 31 -16.56 -1.20 -3.83
C ALA A 31 -15.10 -1.54 -4.15
N SER A 32 -14.48 -0.77 -5.05
CA SER A 32 -13.08 -0.94 -5.43
C SER A 32 -12.12 -0.72 -4.25
N THR A 33 -12.39 0.27 -3.37
CA THR A 33 -11.55 0.49 -2.18
C THR A 33 -11.64 -0.69 -1.21
N VAL A 34 -12.84 -1.21 -0.97
CA VAL A 34 -13.05 -2.36 -0.08
C VAL A 34 -12.34 -3.60 -0.61
N VAL A 35 -12.45 -3.87 -1.92
CA VAL A 35 -11.82 -5.02 -2.58
C VAL A 35 -10.30 -4.98 -2.48
N VAL A 36 -9.69 -3.79 -2.46
CA VAL A 36 -8.22 -3.67 -2.36
C VAL A 36 -7.77 -3.67 -0.91
N ILE A 37 -8.32 -2.78 -0.07
CA ILE A 37 -7.75 -2.51 1.25
C ILE A 37 -8.11 -3.60 2.26
N VAL A 38 -9.38 -4.01 2.33
CA VAL A 38 -9.86 -4.92 3.35
C VAL A 38 -9.17 -6.29 3.29
N PRO A 39 -9.17 -7.01 2.16
CA PRO A 39 -8.50 -8.31 2.09
C PRO A 39 -6.99 -8.19 2.25
N SER A 40 -6.36 -7.13 1.74
CA SER A 40 -4.92 -6.94 1.91
C SER A 40 -4.51 -6.81 3.37
N VAL A 41 -5.25 -5.99 4.14
CA VAL A 41 -4.99 -5.78 5.57
C VAL A 41 -5.35 -7.03 6.38
N LEU A 42 -6.48 -7.68 6.09
CA LEU A 42 -6.89 -8.91 6.77
C LEU A 42 -5.92 -10.06 6.51
N LEU A 43 -5.47 -10.24 5.27
CA LEU A 43 -4.47 -11.26 4.93
C LEU A 43 -3.12 -10.93 5.57
N ALA A 44 -2.67 -9.68 5.53
CA ALA A 44 -1.43 -9.29 6.20
C ALA A 44 -1.49 -9.55 7.71
N ALA A 45 -2.61 -9.21 8.36
CA ALA A 45 -2.85 -9.49 9.77
C ALA A 45 -2.98 -11.00 10.05
N GLY A 46 -3.53 -11.77 9.12
CA GLY A 46 -3.62 -13.24 9.22
C GLY A 46 -2.26 -13.93 9.10
N TYR A 47 -1.39 -13.46 8.21
CA TYR A 47 -0.06 -14.05 7.99
C TYR A 47 0.95 -13.69 9.07
N HIS A 48 0.95 -12.43 9.54
CA HIS A 48 1.98 -11.91 10.44
C HIS A 48 1.49 -11.64 11.87
N GLY A 49 0.16 -11.71 12.09
CA GLY A 49 -0.48 -11.28 13.31
C GLY A 49 -0.85 -9.78 13.27
N PRO A 50 -2.00 -9.39 13.84
CA PRO A 50 -2.45 -7.99 13.82
C PRO A 50 -1.50 -7.05 14.58
N GLY A 51 -0.88 -7.55 15.66
CA GLY A 51 0.11 -6.78 16.44
C GLY A 51 1.38 -6.49 15.66
N ALA A 52 1.83 -7.41 14.80
CA ALA A 52 3.05 -7.22 14.00
C ALA A 52 2.87 -6.14 12.94
N LEU A 53 1.68 -6.05 12.35
CA LEU A 53 1.35 -5.00 11.37
C LEU A 53 1.37 -3.62 12.03
N GLY A 54 0.73 -3.49 13.20
CA GLY A 54 0.75 -2.24 13.97
C GLY A 54 2.16 -1.85 14.40
N ALA A 55 2.93 -2.81 14.92
CA ALA A 55 4.33 -2.61 15.31
C ALA A 55 5.18 -2.14 14.13
N ALA A 56 5.07 -2.77 12.95
CA ALA A 56 5.83 -2.41 11.78
C ALA A 56 5.51 -1.00 11.25
N ILE A 57 4.23 -0.59 11.29
CA ILE A 57 3.82 0.77 10.94
C ILE A 57 4.36 1.78 11.95
N SER A 58 4.24 1.50 13.25
CA SER A 58 4.78 2.38 14.29
C SER A 58 6.30 2.52 14.23
N ALA A 59 7.01 1.45 13.89
CA ALA A 59 8.46 1.46 13.71
C ALA A 59 8.89 2.31 12.50
N ALA A 60 8.07 2.36 11.44
CA ALA A 60 8.35 3.21 10.28
C ALA A 60 8.14 4.71 10.56
N ASP A 61 7.20 5.04 11.46
CA ASP A 61 6.86 6.42 11.85
C ASP A 61 7.79 6.99 12.93
N GLY A 62 8.40 6.12 13.75
CA GLY A 62 9.37 6.50 14.76
C GLY A 62 10.62 7.20 14.19
N GLU A 63 11.30 7.98 15.03
CA GLU A 63 12.63 8.56 14.72
C GLU A 63 13.77 7.80 15.40
N GLU A 64 13.44 6.98 16.39
CA GLU A 64 14.40 6.15 17.12
C GLU A 64 14.91 4.99 16.25
N PRO A 65 16.19 4.58 16.42
CA PRO A 65 16.71 3.38 15.81
C PRO A 65 15.86 2.16 16.18
N VAL A 66 15.56 1.31 15.19
CA VAL A 66 14.85 0.07 15.45
C VAL A 66 15.77 -0.86 16.24
N GLU A 67 15.22 -1.56 17.23
CA GLU A 67 15.95 -2.56 18.01
C GLU A 67 16.67 -3.55 17.09
N ALA A 68 17.93 -3.85 17.42
CA ALA A 68 18.77 -4.75 16.66
C ALA A 68 18.09 -6.12 16.48
N GLY A 69 18.07 -6.63 15.25
CA GLY A 69 17.39 -7.89 14.90
C GLY A 69 15.87 -7.79 14.67
N LEU A 70 15.22 -6.67 14.97
CA LEU A 70 13.77 -6.50 14.79
C LEU A 70 13.38 -5.83 13.46
N GLY A 71 14.27 -5.02 12.89
CA GLY A 71 13.99 -4.29 11.65
C GLY A 71 13.68 -5.19 10.45
N ALA A 72 14.42 -6.30 10.28
CA ALA A 72 14.17 -7.26 9.21
C ALA A 72 12.74 -7.81 9.26
N LYS A 73 12.20 -8.07 10.45
CA LYS A 73 10.82 -8.52 10.65
C LYS A 73 9.82 -7.43 10.25
N HIS A 74 10.01 -6.20 10.72
CA HIS A 74 9.13 -5.08 10.35
C HIS A 74 9.11 -4.84 8.83
N ARG A 75 10.26 -4.91 8.17
CA ARG A 75 10.33 -4.82 6.70
C ARG A 75 9.60 -5.95 6.02
N GLN A 76 9.78 -7.19 6.47
CA GLN A 76 9.11 -8.34 5.87
C GLN A 76 7.57 -8.21 5.96
N VAL A 77 7.07 -7.72 7.10
CA VAL A 77 5.64 -7.45 7.28
C VAL A 77 5.15 -6.38 6.29
N LEU A 78 5.84 -5.25 6.19
CA LEU A 78 5.47 -4.16 5.26
C LEU A 78 5.62 -4.56 3.79
N GLN A 79 6.65 -5.33 3.44
CA GLN A 79 6.83 -5.89 2.09
C GLN A 79 5.69 -6.85 1.74
N SER A 80 5.26 -7.68 2.69
CA SER A 80 4.10 -8.56 2.50
C SER A 80 2.83 -7.75 2.30
N LEU A 81 2.59 -6.71 3.11
CA LEU A 81 1.45 -5.82 2.92
C LEU A 81 1.45 -5.15 1.54
N ARG A 82 2.61 -4.65 1.09
CA ARG A 82 2.78 -4.05 -0.23
C ARG A 82 2.42 -5.04 -1.35
N ALA A 83 2.93 -6.26 -1.26
CA ALA A 83 2.65 -7.32 -2.22
C ALA A 83 1.16 -7.69 -2.25
N LEU A 84 0.52 -7.79 -1.08
CA LEU A 84 -0.90 -8.09 -0.95
C LEU A 84 -1.77 -6.97 -1.55
N LEU A 85 -1.45 -5.70 -1.29
CA LEU A 85 -2.15 -4.56 -1.90
C LEU A 85 -2.12 -4.61 -3.43
N CYS A 86 -0.95 -4.89 -4.01
CA CYS A 86 -0.80 -5.05 -5.46
C CYS A 86 -1.59 -6.27 -5.98
N ALA A 87 -1.48 -7.41 -5.31
CA ALA A 87 -2.18 -8.64 -5.69
C ALA A 87 -3.72 -8.45 -5.64
N CYS A 88 -4.25 -7.82 -4.59
CA CYS A 88 -5.68 -7.50 -4.47
C CYS A 88 -6.13 -6.48 -5.52
N GLY A 89 -5.27 -5.53 -5.92
CA GLY A 89 -5.52 -4.69 -7.09
C GLY A 89 -5.70 -5.48 -8.38
N GLY A 90 -4.79 -6.44 -8.63
CA GLY A 90 -4.91 -7.37 -9.76
C GLY A 90 -6.18 -8.22 -9.70
N LEU A 91 -6.57 -8.70 -8.52
CA LEU A 91 -7.82 -9.43 -8.32
C LEU A 91 -9.04 -8.56 -8.63
N GLY A 92 -9.07 -7.31 -8.15
CA GLY A 92 -10.13 -6.35 -8.43
C GLY A 92 -10.28 -6.06 -9.93
N PHE A 93 -9.14 -5.93 -10.63
CA PHE A 93 -9.13 -5.76 -12.08
C PHE A 93 -9.78 -6.94 -12.80
N LEU A 94 -9.43 -8.17 -12.42
CA LEU A 94 -10.02 -9.39 -12.99
C LEU A 94 -11.53 -9.49 -12.69
N ILE A 95 -11.98 -9.14 -11.48
CA ILE A 95 -13.40 -9.13 -11.11
C ILE A 95 -14.18 -8.16 -12.02
N GLY A 96 -13.67 -6.95 -12.23
CA GLY A 96 -14.31 -5.96 -13.11
C GLY A 96 -14.37 -6.44 -14.57
N LEU A 97 -13.32 -7.11 -15.07
CA LEU A 97 -13.34 -7.73 -16.39
C LEU A 97 -14.38 -8.85 -16.51
N VAL A 98 -14.50 -9.72 -15.50
CA VAL A 98 -15.53 -10.78 -15.51
C VAL A 98 -16.93 -10.18 -15.55
N HIS A 99 -17.21 -9.14 -14.76
CA HIS A 99 -18.49 -8.42 -14.79
C HIS A 99 -18.76 -7.75 -16.14
N MET A 100 -17.72 -7.19 -16.78
CA MET A 100 -17.85 -6.61 -18.11
C MET A 100 -18.25 -7.68 -19.14
N LEU A 101 -17.55 -8.83 -19.13
CA LEU A 101 -17.80 -9.93 -20.07
C LEU A 101 -19.22 -10.51 -19.90
N GLN A 102 -19.73 -10.58 -18.67
CA GLN A 102 -21.09 -11.05 -18.39
C GLN A 102 -22.18 -10.14 -18.97
N ASN A 103 -21.89 -8.85 -19.18
CA ASN A 103 -22.87 -7.86 -19.60
C ASN A 103 -22.59 -7.31 -21.02
N LEU A 104 -21.85 -8.03 -21.86
CA LEU A 104 -21.50 -7.58 -23.22
C LEU A 104 -22.72 -7.33 -24.14
N SER A 105 -23.85 -7.96 -23.84
CA SER A 105 -25.10 -7.71 -24.57
C SER A 105 -25.72 -6.35 -24.27
N ASP A 106 -25.30 -5.67 -23.20
CA ASP A 106 -25.72 -4.32 -22.84
C ASP A 106 -24.52 -3.35 -22.80
N PRO A 107 -24.31 -2.54 -23.86
CA PRO A 107 -23.23 -1.57 -23.91
C PRO A 107 -23.24 -0.54 -22.79
N THR A 108 -24.40 -0.29 -22.16
CA THR A 108 -24.52 0.69 -21.07
C THR A 108 -23.91 0.19 -19.76
N ALA A 109 -23.85 -1.14 -19.57
CA ALA A 109 -23.28 -1.79 -18.39
C ALA A 109 -21.74 -1.95 -18.46
N VAL A 110 -21.13 -1.80 -19.64
CA VAL A 110 -19.68 -1.97 -19.86
C VAL A 110 -18.87 -0.88 -19.15
N GLY A 111 -19.31 0.38 -19.23
CA GLY A 111 -18.61 1.52 -18.64
C GLY A 111 -18.42 1.39 -17.12
N PRO A 112 -19.49 1.14 -16.34
CA PRO A 112 -19.37 0.91 -14.90
C PRO A 112 -18.46 -0.26 -14.52
N ALA A 113 -18.53 -1.39 -15.24
CA ALA A 113 -17.69 -2.56 -14.96
C ALA A 113 -16.20 -2.29 -15.22
N LEU A 114 -15.90 -1.57 -16.31
CA LEU A 114 -14.54 -1.15 -16.63
C LEU A 114 -13.99 -0.14 -15.61
N ALA A 115 -14.84 0.78 -15.12
CA ALA A 115 -14.45 1.74 -14.10
C ALA A 115 -13.98 1.04 -12.81
N VAL A 116 -14.71 0.02 -12.33
CA VAL A 116 -14.30 -0.78 -11.17
C VAL A 116 -12.93 -1.44 -11.41
N ALA A 117 -12.73 -2.05 -12.59
CA ALA A 117 -11.45 -2.68 -12.91
C ALA A 117 -10.28 -1.68 -12.83
N LEU A 118 -10.42 -0.50 -13.43
CA LEU A 118 -9.37 0.51 -13.44
C LEU A 118 -9.15 1.16 -12.06
N LEU A 119 -10.22 1.43 -11.31
CA LEU A 119 -10.14 2.04 -9.98
C LEU A 119 -9.46 1.13 -8.96
N THR A 120 -9.68 -0.18 -9.03
CA THR A 120 -8.94 -1.13 -8.17
C THR A 120 -7.43 -1.11 -8.42
N GLY A 121 -6.99 -1.03 -9.68
CA GLY A 121 -5.58 -0.86 -10.02
C GLY A 121 -5.00 0.46 -9.51
N LEU A 122 -5.76 1.55 -9.67
CA LEU A 122 -5.38 2.87 -9.16
C LEU A 122 -5.18 2.85 -7.63
N TYR A 123 -6.15 2.32 -6.88
CA TYR A 123 -6.07 2.28 -5.42
C TYR A 123 -4.95 1.36 -4.93
N ALA A 124 -4.70 0.26 -5.62
CA ALA A 124 -3.60 -0.64 -5.29
C ALA A 124 -2.25 0.06 -5.44
N VAL A 125 -2.00 0.77 -6.55
CA VAL A 125 -0.74 1.51 -6.75
C VAL A 125 -0.57 2.62 -5.72
N ILE A 126 -1.64 3.38 -5.44
CA ILE A 126 -1.58 4.43 -4.40
C ILE A 126 -1.22 3.81 -3.05
N ALA A 127 -1.89 2.73 -2.65
CA ALA A 127 -1.62 2.11 -1.36
C ALA A 127 -0.25 1.44 -1.29
N SER A 128 0.14 0.66 -2.31
CA SER A 128 1.38 -0.13 -2.29
C SER A 128 2.62 0.74 -2.49
N GLU A 129 2.60 1.65 -3.47
CA GLU A 129 3.79 2.40 -3.88
C GLU A 129 3.88 3.76 -3.21
N LEU A 130 2.76 4.48 -3.05
CA LEU A 130 2.81 5.84 -2.48
C LEU A 130 2.75 5.83 -0.95
N ILE A 131 2.21 4.77 -0.34
CA ILE A 131 2.09 4.66 1.12
C ILE A 131 3.05 3.61 1.68
N VAL A 132 2.98 2.34 1.25
CA VAL A 132 3.75 1.28 1.94
C VAL A 132 5.23 1.26 1.54
N ALA A 133 5.57 1.51 0.27
CA ALA A 133 6.98 1.54 -0.15
C ALA A 133 7.85 2.54 0.65
N PRO A 134 7.45 3.80 0.90
CA PRO A 134 8.26 4.69 1.73
C PRO A 134 8.37 4.22 3.18
N LEU A 135 7.35 3.54 3.74
CA LEU A 135 7.44 2.95 5.08
C LEU A 135 8.50 1.84 5.16
N ILE A 136 8.63 1.03 4.11
CA ILE A 136 9.71 0.02 4.04
C ILE A 136 11.08 0.70 4.04
N GLY A 137 11.25 1.75 3.22
CA GLY A 137 12.48 2.52 3.16
C GLY A 137 12.82 3.21 4.50
N ARG A 138 11.81 3.62 5.27
CA ARG A 138 12.00 4.17 6.63
C ARG A 138 12.66 3.16 7.55
N VAL A 139 12.10 1.96 7.64
CA VAL A 139 12.62 0.92 8.52
C VAL A 139 14.05 0.54 8.12
N GLN A 140 14.36 0.51 6.82
CA GLN A 140 15.74 0.28 6.34
C GLN A 140 16.74 1.32 6.84
N VAL A 141 16.37 2.60 6.89
CA VAL A 141 17.25 3.68 7.33
C VAL A 141 17.40 3.70 8.86
N LEU A 142 16.37 3.30 9.59
CA LEU A 142 16.39 3.25 11.06
C LEU A 142 17.02 1.97 11.61
N GLU A 143 17.28 0.99 10.76
CA GLU A 143 18.00 -0.20 11.18
C GLU A 143 19.45 0.13 11.49
N PRO A 144 19.95 -0.26 12.68
CA PRO A 144 21.36 -0.13 12.99
C PRO A 144 22.16 -0.95 11.96
N SER A 145 23.14 -0.31 11.34
CA SER A 145 24.02 -0.97 10.39
C SER A 145 24.80 -2.09 11.09
N GLU A 146 24.44 -3.35 10.81
CA GLU A 146 25.19 -4.52 11.29
C GLU A 146 26.65 -4.54 10.78
N ALA A 147 27.01 -3.67 9.83
CA ALA A 147 28.31 -3.64 9.17
C ALA A 147 29.49 -3.18 10.04
N VAL A 148 29.26 -2.71 11.28
CA VAL A 148 30.35 -2.28 12.19
C VAL A 148 30.69 -3.34 13.24
N VAL A 149 29.80 -4.29 13.51
CA VAL A 149 30.01 -5.28 14.59
C VAL A 149 30.95 -6.40 14.15
N GLY A 150 30.98 -6.76 12.86
CA GLY A 150 31.86 -7.82 12.34
C GLY A 150 33.33 -7.42 12.14
N GLN A 151 33.71 -6.14 12.35
CA GLN A 151 35.10 -5.69 12.18
C GLN A 151 35.83 -5.42 13.52
N GLN A 152 35.17 -5.61 14.66
CA GLN A 152 35.79 -5.41 15.98
C GLN A 152 36.17 -6.73 16.68
N GLU A 153 35.87 -7.89 16.10
CA GLU A 153 36.24 -9.20 16.67
C GLU A 153 37.48 -9.84 16.00
N GLU A 154 38.09 -9.19 15.00
CA GLU A 154 39.27 -9.70 14.29
C GLU A 154 40.60 -8.97 14.58
N ASP A 155 40.64 -7.99 15.51
CA ASP A 155 41.88 -7.31 15.95
C ASP A 155 42.35 -7.76 17.35
#